data_AF-A0A3D2R8E0-F1
#
_entry.id   AF-A0A3D2R8E0-F1
#
_cell.length_a   1.000
_cell.length_b   1.000
_cell.length_c   1.000
_cell.angle_alpha   90.00
_cell.angle_beta   90.00
_cell.angle_gamma   90.00
#
_symmetry.space_group_name_H-M   'P 1'
#
loop_
_entity.id
_entity.type
_entity.pdbx_description
1 polymer ?
#
loop_
_entity_poly.entity_id
_entity_poly.type
_entity_poly.pdbx_seq_one_letter_code
_entity_poly.pdbx_strand_id
1 'polypeptide(L)'
;MLNQGPEIHNKSLSDKYYISKNQILYGIRQEMAMRLEDIVARRVRGMFLDAKETRRLLPEIAQIMAEELKKDSDWVKNEINQTKKILNTYTL
;
A
#
# COMPACT_ATOMS: atom_id res chain seq x y z
N MET A 1 20.38 10.13 9.92
CA MET A 1 19.67 8.93 9.44
C MET A 1 18.19 9.26 9.41
N LEU A 2 17.51 9.06 8.28
CA LEU A 2 16.08 9.37 8.15
C LEU A 2 15.29 8.57 9.19
N ASN A 3 14.37 9.24 9.89
CA ASN A 3 13.56 8.64 10.95
C ASN A 3 12.59 7.61 10.32
N GLN A 4 13.02 6.36 10.23
CA GLN A 4 12.24 5.26 9.66
C GLN A 4 11.06 4.82 10.54
N GLY A 5 10.78 5.51 11.66
CA GLY A 5 9.77 5.07 12.62
C GLY A 5 10.25 3.85 13.44
N PRO A 6 9.41 3.34 14.35
CA PRO A 6 9.74 2.17 15.17
C PRO A 6 10.13 0.94 14.34
N GLU A 7 11.10 0.15 14.81
CA GLU A 7 11.59 -1.06 14.13
C GLU A 7 10.48 -2.11 13.93
N ILE A 8 9.52 -2.20 14.85
CA ILE A 8 8.37 -3.10 14.76
C ILE A 8 7.55 -2.90 13.46
N HIS A 9 7.57 -1.69 12.89
CA HIS A 9 6.88 -1.38 11.64
C HIS A 9 7.62 -1.85 10.37
N ASN A 10 8.81 -2.45 10.51
CA ASN A 10 9.51 -3.15 9.42
C ASN A 10 9.02 -4.61 9.25
N LYS A 11 8.16 -5.12 10.13
CA LYS A 11 7.53 -6.42 9.93
C LYS A 11 6.68 -6.39 8.67
N SER A 12 6.81 -7.41 7.82
CA SER A 12 6.02 -7.53 6.60
C SER A 12 4.53 -7.72 6.94
N LEU A 13 3.66 -7.07 6.18
CA LEU A 13 2.20 -7.25 6.21
C LEU A 13 1.75 -8.49 5.41
N SER A 14 2.66 -9.06 4.62
CA SER A 14 2.43 -10.19 3.71
C SER A 14 3.48 -11.27 3.88
N ASP A 15 3.04 -12.52 3.73
CA ASP A 15 3.90 -13.70 3.66
C ASP A 15 4.27 -14.07 2.21
N LYS A 16 3.71 -13.38 1.20
CA LYS A 16 3.94 -13.67 -0.24
C LYS A 16 5.00 -12.77 -0.87
N TYR A 17 5.06 -11.52 -0.44
CA TYR A 17 6.06 -10.55 -0.86
C TYR A 17 6.30 -9.54 0.25
N TYR A 18 7.48 -8.93 0.28
CA TYR A 18 7.79 -7.98 1.33
C TYR A 18 7.07 -6.64 1.10
N ILE A 19 6.28 -6.23 2.09
CA ILE A 19 5.72 -4.88 2.22
C ILE A 19 5.55 -4.60 3.70
N SER A 20 6.08 -3.48 4.18
CA SER A 20 5.97 -3.08 5.59
C SER A 20 5.36 -1.68 5.74
N LYS A 21 4.88 -1.36 6.95
CA LYS A 21 4.35 -0.02 7.25
C LYS A 21 5.40 1.06 6.99
N ASN A 22 6.65 0.83 7.39
CA ASN A 22 7.73 1.79 7.14
C ASN A 22 8.04 1.98 5.65
N GLN A 23 7.95 0.92 4.84
CA GLN A 23 8.12 1.03 3.40
C GLN A 23 7.00 1.86 2.75
N ILE A 24 5.75 1.70 3.22
CA ILE A 24 4.61 2.53 2.78
C ILE A 24 4.86 4.00 3.14
N LEU A 25 5.21 4.28 4.40
CA LEU A 25 5.48 5.64 4.88
C LEU A 25 6.66 6.28 4.12
N TYR A 26 7.70 5.51 3.82
CA TYR A 26 8.82 5.97 3.00
C TYR A 26 8.36 6.34 1.59
N GLY A 27 7.55 5.48 0.96
CA GLY A 27 6.96 5.74 -0.35
C GLY A 27 6.16 7.05 -0.37
N ILE A 28 5.38 7.33 0.67
CA ILE A 28 4.61 8.58 0.80
C ILE A 28 5.55 9.78 0.97
N ARG A 29 6.43 9.72 1.98
CA ARG A 29 7.23 10.88 2.42
C ARG A 29 8.36 11.25 1.48
N GLN A 30 8.95 10.28 0.79
CA GLN A 30 10.19 10.45 0.04
C GLN A 30 10.02 10.18 -1.46
N GLU A 31 9.03 9.38 -1.84
CA GLU A 31 8.85 8.97 -3.23
C GLU A 31 7.50 9.39 -3.83
N MET A 32 6.80 10.29 -3.13
CA MET A 32 5.53 10.89 -3.56
C MET A 32 4.47 9.86 -3.95
N ALA A 33 4.35 8.77 -3.18
CA ALA A 33 3.24 7.83 -3.33
C ALA A 33 1.96 8.46 -2.76
N MET A 34 1.11 9.00 -3.65
CA MET A 34 -0.09 9.75 -3.30
C MET A 34 -1.37 8.95 -3.53
N ARG A 35 -1.28 7.82 -4.23
CA ARG A 35 -2.37 6.89 -4.51
C ARG A 35 -2.05 5.49 -4.02
N LEU A 36 -3.07 4.73 -3.63
CA LEU A 36 -2.92 3.34 -3.20
C LEU A 36 -2.23 2.48 -4.28
N GLU A 37 -2.57 2.73 -5.55
CA GLU A 37 -1.93 2.12 -6.72
C GLU A 37 -0.41 2.34 -6.75
N ASP A 38 0.09 3.51 -6.33
CA ASP A 38 1.53 3.83 -6.35
C ASP A 38 2.32 2.84 -5.51
N ILE A 39 1.77 2.48 -4.35
CA ILE A 39 2.35 1.50 -3.46
C ILE A 39 2.31 0.12 -4.12
N VAL A 40 1.12 -0.38 -4.44
CA VAL A 40 0.93 -1.79 -4.80
C VAL A 40 1.38 -2.13 -6.23
N ALA A 41 1.40 -1.16 -7.15
CA ALA A 41 1.82 -1.36 -8.54
C ALA A 41 3.29 -0.97 -8.76
N ARG A 42 3.78 0.10 -8.13
CA ARG A 42 5.10 0.68 -8.47
C ARG A 42 6.17 0.44 -7.41
N ARG A 43 5.86 0.53 -6.12
CA ARG A 43 6.87 0.39 -5.03
C ARG A 43 7.11 -1.05 -4.61
N VAL A 44 6.05 -1.81 -4.41
CA VAL A 44 6.17 -3.23 -4.04
C VAL A 44 5.85 -4.18 -5.18
N ARG A 45 5.22 -3.67 -6.25
CA ARG A 45 4.79 -4.44 -7.44
C ARG A 45 3.93 -5.68 -7.07
N GLY A 46 3.28 -5.65 -5.92
CA GLY A 46 2.46 -6.73 -5.37
C GLY A 46 1.37 -7.18 -6.33
N MET A 47 0.75 -6.23 -7.06
CA MET A 47 -0.28 -6.54 -8.06
C MET A 47 0.17 -7.57 -9.10
N PHE A 48 1.47 -7.59 -9.42
CA PHE A 48 2.08 -8.52 -10.39
C PHE A 48 2.64 -9.78 -9.75
N LEU A 49 3.01 -9.71 -8.46
CA LEU A 49 3.59 -10.83 -7.72
C LEU A 49 2.51 -11.79 -7.21
N ASP A 50 1.45 -11.26 -6.60
CA ASP A 50 0.30 -12.03 -6.11
C ASP A 50 -0.92 -11.11 -5.99
N ALA A 51 -1.74 -11.03 -7.05
CA ALA A 51 -2.90 -10.16 -7.11
C ALA A 51 -3.95 -10.46 -6.01
N LYS A 52 -4.07 -11.73 -5.59
CA LYS A 52 -5.02 -12.14 -4.55
C LYS A 52 -4.57 -11.62 -3.18
N GLU A 53 -3.29 -11.79 -2.87
CA GLU A 53 -2.71 -11.27 -1.64
C GLU A 53 -2.70 -9.74 -1.62
N THR A 54 -2.36 -9.08 -2.72
CA THR A 54 -2.47 -7.62 -2.82
C THR A 54 -3.90 -7.14 -2.58
N ARG A 55 -4.91 -7.83 -3.13
CA ARG A 55 -6.32 -7.49 -2.88
C ARG A 55 -6.68 -7.59 -1.39
N ARG A 56 -6.14 -8.59 -0.66
CA ARG A 56 -6.32 -8.76 0.79
C ARG A 56 -5.74 -7.58 1.57
N LEU A 57 -4.59 -7.05 1.14
CA LEU A 57 -3.84 -6.00 1.84
C LEU A 57 -4.35 -4.58 1.59
N LEU A 58 -5.18 -4.36 0.56
CA LEU A 58 -5.64 -3.01 0.20
C LEU A 58 -6.23 -2.20 1.37
N PRO A 59 -7.10 -2.76 2.25
CA PRO A 59 -7.68 -1.98 3.35
C PRO A 59 -6.62 -1.48 4.34
N GLU A 60 -5.66 -2.34 4.70
CA GLU A 60 -4.61 -2.01 5.67
C GLU A 60 -3.64 -0.97 5.10
N ILE A 61 -3.20 -1.14 3.85
CA ILE A 61 -2.32 -0.17 3.17
C ILE A 61 -3.03 1.18 3.03
N ALA A 62 -4.30 1.19 2.59
CA ALA A 62 -5.07 2.42 2.43
C ALA A 62 -5.25 3.18 3.74
N GLN A 63 -5.46 2.47 4.85
CA GLN A 63 -5.58 3.07 6.18
C GLN A 63 -4.26 3.73 6.61
N ILE A 64 -3.12 3.04 6.44
CA ILE A 64 -1.79 3.61 6.73
C ILE A 64 -1.56 4.87 5.89
N MET A 65 -1.92 4.84 4.60
CA MET A 65 -1.79 5.99 3.72
C MET A 65 -2.69 7.15 4.16
N ALA A 66 -3.93 6.87 4.56
CA ALA A 66 -4.88 7.91 4.97
C ALA A 66 -4.43 8.62 6.25
N GLU A 67 -3.89 7.88 7.21
CA GLU A 67 -3.31 8.45 8.43
C GLU A 67 -2.16 9.42 8.12
N GLU A 68 -1.23 9.02 7.25
CA GLU A 68 -0.08 9.84 6.89
C GLU A 68 -0.46 11.05 6.01
N LEU A 69 -1.39 10.86 5.07
CA LEU A 69 -1.84 11.89 4.11
C LEU A 69 -2.98 12.76 4.64
N LYS A 70 -3.43 12.53 5.89
CA LYS A 70 -4.60 13.20 6.52
C LYS A 70 -5.86 13.12 5.66
N LYS A 71 -6.20 11.91 5.21
CA LYS A 71 -7.39 11.61 4.40
C LYS A 71 -8.48 10.94 5.23
N ASP A 72 -9.71 11.07 4.75
CA ASP A 72 -10.90 10.54 5.42
C ASP A 72 -11.27 9.12 4.92
N SER A 73 -12.33 8.57 5.51
CA SER A 73 -12.83 7.24 5.17
C SER A 73 -13.37 7.13 3.74
N ASP A 74 -13.80 8.24 3.14
CA ASP A 74 -14.33 8.22 1.78
C ASP A 74 -13.20 8.17 0.75
N TRP A 75 -12.08 8.84 1.03
CA TRP A 75 -10.84 8.65 0.29
C TRP A 75 -10.38 7.18 0.33
N VAL A 76 -10.37 6.55 1.51
CA VAL A 76 -10.00 5.13 1.66
C VAL A 76 -10.89 4.23 0.80
N LYS A 77 -12.21 4.38 0.88
CA LYS A 77 -13.16 3.60 0.05
C LYS A 77 -12.91 3.81 -1.44
N ASN A 78 -12.70 5.06 -1.86
CA ASN A 78 -12.47 5.40 -3.26
C ASN A 78 -11.18 4.80 -3.80
N GLU A 79 -10.07 4.90 -3.08
CA GLU A 79 -8.78 4.33 -3.48
C GLU A 79 -8.85 2.80 -3.56
N ILE A 80 -9.48 2.13 -2.58
CA ILE A 80 -9.69 0.68 -2.61
C ILE A 80 -10.51 0.28 -3.85
N ASN A 81 -11.59 0.99 -4.14
CA ASN A 81 -12.47 0.68 -5.27
C ASN A 81 -11.76 0.88 -6.62
N GLN A 82 -11.01 1.97 -6.79
CA GLN A 82 -10.22 2.24 -8.00
C GLN A 82 -9.13 1.17 -8.17
N THR A 83 -8.38 0.87 -7.11
CA THR A 83 -7.30 -0.10 -7.13
C THR A 83 -7.80 -1.52 -7.41
N LYS A 84 -8.96 -1.91 -6.86
CA LYS A 84 -9.60 -3.20 -7.15
C LYS A 84 -9.97 -3.36 -8.63
N LYS A 85 -10.44 -2.30 -9.29
CA LYS A 85 -10.75 -2.34 -10.73
C LYS A 85 -9.49 -2.65 -11.56
N ILE A 86 -8.36 -2.06 -11.18
CA ILE A 86 -7.08 -2.28 -11.86
C ILE A 86 -6.56 -3.71 -11.61
N LEU A 87 -6.63 -4.18 -10.37
CA LEU A 87 -6.24 -5.56 -10.00
C LEU A 87 -7.00 -6.65 -10.78
N ASN A 88 -8.26 -6.39 -11.13
CA ASN A 88 -9.06 -7.35 -11.90
C ASN A 88 -8.48 -7.59 -13.31
N THR A 89 -7.72 -6.64 -13.87
CA THR A 89 -7.01 -6.81 -15.15
C THR A 89 -5.81 -7.76 -15.03
N TYR A 90 -5.29 -7.99 -13.82
CA TYR A 90 -4.11 -8.82 -13.54
C TYR A 90 -4.44 -10.14 -12.82
N THR A 91 -5.73 -10.42 -12.59
CA THR A 91 -6.17 -11.71 -12.07
C THR A 91 -6.49 -12.62 -13.26
N LEU A 92 -5.64 -13.63 -13.52
CA LEU A 92 -5.94 -14.73 -14.45
C LEU A 92 -6.82 -15.79 -13.77
#